data_AF-A0A199P5A4-F1
#
_entry.id   AF-A0A199P5A4-F1
#
_cell.length_a   1.000
_cell.length_b   1.000
_cell.length_c   1.000
_cell.angle_alpha   90.00
_cell.angle_beta   90.00
_cell.angle_gamma   90.00
#
_symmetry.space_group_name_H-M   'P 1'
#
loop_
_entity.id
_entity.type
_entity.pdbx_description
1 polymer ?
#
loop_
_entity_poly.entity_id
_entity_poly.type
_entity_poly.pdbx_seq_one_letter_code
_entity_poly.pdbx_strand_id
1 'polypeptide(L)'
;MVTRFWQDTRIRPLPYDRGFLYFVTIDNALRKASGGRKSRDDLILAMLHRRQRDKPLGIADWEALLRDNLGEDAVRQLHAMLDGAAPLPASDAFGPCFERISQPMRRYELGFAPAVLTESPPSSAT
;
A
#
# COMPACT_ATOMS: atom_id res chain seq x y z
N MET A 1 15.95 14.94 -0.74
CA MET A 1 14.86 14.43 -1.61
C MET A 1 13.50 14.38 -0.90
N VAL A 2 13.44 13.98 0.38
CA VAL A 2 12.20 13.85 1.17
C VAL A 2 11.43 15.17 1.35
N THR A 3 12.10 16.32 1.46
CA THR A 3 11.44 17.60 1.74
C THR A 3 10.47 18.05 0.65
N ARG A 4 10.77 17.81 -0.63
CA ARG A 4 9.88 18.16 -1.76
C ARG A 4 8.67 17.22 -1.85
N PHE A 5 8.79 15.98 -1.38
CA PHE A 5 7.68 15.02 -1.37
C PHE A 5 6.52 15.49 -0.49
N TRP A 6 6.80 16.21 0.60
CA TRP A 6 5.76 16.68 1.52
C TRP A 6 5.16 18.04 1.16
N GLN A 7 5.78 18.77 0.21
CA GLN A 7 5.34 20.09 -0.26
C GLN A 7 4.14 20.02 -1.21
N ASP A 8 4.02 18.96 -2.01
CA ASP A 8 2.83 18.75 -2.84
C ASP A 8 1.84 17.87 -2.07
N THR A 9 0.73 18.47 -1.63
CA THR A 9 -0.31 17.74 -0.90
C THR A 9 -0.94 16.62 -1.72
N ARG A 10 -0.87 16.68 -3.05
CA ARG A 10 -1.50 15.73 -3.98
C ARG A 10 -0.80 14.37 -4.04
N ILE A 11 0.47 14.29 -3.62
CA ILE A 11 1.24 13.02 -3.63
C ILE A 11 1.23 12.31 -2.28
N ARG A 12 0.65 12.93 -1.24
CA ARG A 12 0.49 12.32 0.09
C ARG A 12 -0.36 11.05 0.12
N PRO A 13 -1.41 10.89 -0.72
CA PRO A 13 -2.16 9.63 -0.77
C PRO A 13 -1.36 8.49 -1.38
N LEU A 14 -0.34 8.78 -2.21
CA LEU A 14 0.34 7.78 -3.03
C LEU A 14 0.90 6.59 -2.22
N PRO A 15 1.55 6.76 -1.05
CA PRO A 15 2.00 5.63 -0.24
C PRO A 15 0.82 4.79 0.30
N TYR A 16 -0.29 5.42 0.64
CA TYR A 16 -1.50 4.76 1.14
C TYR A 16 -2.21 3.98 0.04
N ASP A 17 -2.40 4.59 -1.14
CA ASP A 17 -3.01 3.93 -2.29
C ASP A 17 -2.16 2.75 -2.78
N ARG A 18 -0.83 2.93 -2.84
CA ARG A 18 0.09 1.86 -3.22
C ARG A 18 0.06 0.71 -2.21
N GLY A 19 0.13 1.01 -0.91
CA GLY A 19 0.04 0.01 0.14
C GLY A 19 -1.29 -0.74 0.10
N PHE A 20 -2.39 -0.02 -0.11
CA PHE A 20 -3.73 -0.60 -0.26
C PHE A 20 -3.80 -1.59 -1.42
N LEU A 21 -3.41 -1.17 -2.62
CA LEU A 21 -3.44 -2.02 -3.83
C LEU A 21 -2.52 -3.24 -3.71
N TYR A 22 -1.37 -3.08 -3.07
CA TYR A 22 -0.50 -4.20 -2.71
C TYR A 22 -1.23 -5.21 -1.80
N PHE A 23 -1.85 -4.74 -0.72
CA PHE A 23 -2.54 -5.62 0.22
C PHE A 23 -3.80 -6.28 -0.36
N VAL A 24 -4.51 -5.64 -1.29
CA VAL A 24 -5.59 -6.27 -2.07
C VAL A 24 -5.04 -7.41 -2.92
N THR A 25 -3.87 -7.21 -3.56
CA THR A 25 -3.21 -8.25 -4.37
C THR A 25 -2.84 -9.48 -3.52
N ILE A 26 -2.28 -9.25 -2.33
CA ILE A 26 -1.96 -10.32 -1.38
C ILE A 26 -3.21 -11.06 -0.89
N ASP A 27 -4.28 -10.34 -0.52
CA ASP A 27 -5.52 -10.96 -0.07
C ASP A 27 -6.12 -11.88 -1.13
N ASN A 28 -6.23 -11.39 -2.38
CA ASN A 28 -6.72 -12.16 -3.50
C ASN A 28 -5.85 -13.41 -3.76
N ALA A 29 -4.52 -13.27 -3.74
CA ALA A 29 -3.61 -14.40 -3.92
C ALA A 29 -3.77 -15.47 -2.81
N LEU A 30 -3.88 -15.04 -1.55
CA LEU A 30 -4.10 -15.94 -0.40
C LEU A 30 -5.41 -16.69 -0.50
N ARG A 31 -6.50 -15.98 -0.83
CA ARG A 31 -7.82 -16.60 -1.00
C ARG A 31 -7.78 -17.63 -2.12
N LYS A 32 -7.17 -17.31 -3.27
CA LYS A 32 -7.03 -18.27 -4.38
C LYS A 32 -6.19 -19.48 -4.01
N ALA A 33 -5.02 -19.28 -3.42
CA ALA A 33 -4.12 -20.37 -3.02
C ALA A 33 -4.70 -21.27 -1.92
N SER A 34 -5.53 -20.73 -1.04
CA SER A 34 -6.11 -21.45 0.11
C SER A 34 -7.54 -21.95 -0.10
N GLY A 35 -8.16 -21.69 -1.26
CA GLY A 35 -9.59 -21.94 -1.47
C GLY A 35 -10.47 -21.14 -0.49
N GLY A 36 -10.07 -19.92 -0.17
CA GLY A 36 -10.79 -18.98 0.70
C GLY A 36 -10.57 -19.15 2.20
N ARG A 37 -9.78 -20.14 2.63
CA ARG A 37 -9.51 -20.41 4.06
C ARG A 37 -8.57 -19.42 4.73
N LYS A 38 -7.75 -18.72 3.95
CA LYS A 38 -6.83 -17.68 4.41
C LYS A 38 -7.09 -16.39 3.65
N SER A 39 -6.85 -15.30 4.34
CA SER A 39 -6.93 -13.91 3.88
C SER A 39 -5.68 -13.16 4.29
N ARG A 40 -5.51 -11.93 3.81
CA ARG A 40 -4.43 -11.04 4.27
C ARG A 40 -4.44 -10.87 5.79
N ASP A 41 -5.60 -10.83 6.41
CA ASP A 41 -5.72 -10.56 7.84
C ASP A 41 -5.06 -11.67 8.69
N ASP A 42 -5.02 -12.92 8.20
CA ASP A 42 -4.27 -14.01 8.86
C ASP A 42 -2.77 -13.69 8.96
N LEU A 43 -2.19 -13.10 7.91
CA LEU A 43 -0.79 -12.70 7.91
C LEU A 43 -0.56 -11.45 8.78
N ILE A 44 -1.50 -10.50 8.80
CA ILE A 44 -1.42 -9.33 9.70
C ILE A 44 -1.48 -9.77 11.16
N LEU A 45 -2.39 -10.69 11.50
CA LEU A 45 -2.46 -11.27 12.83
C LEU A 45 -1.17 -12.02 13.18
N ALA A 46 -0.59 -12.77 12.25
CA ALA A 46 0.71 -13.41 12.47
C ALA A 46 1.84 -12.40 12.74
N MET A 47 1.87 -11.27 12.02
CA MET A 47 2.80 -10.17 12.32
C MET A 47 2.56 -9.58 13.70
N LEU A 48 1.30 -9.30 14.06
CA LEU A 48 0.94 -8.78 15.38
C LEU A 48 1.34 -9.73 16.51
N HIS A 49 1.14 -11.05 16.33
CA HIS A 49 1.61 -12.06 17.28
C HIS A 49 3.14 -12.08 17.43
N ARG A 50 3.88 -11.92 16.31
CA ARG A 50 5.36 -11.84 16.34
C ARG A 50 5.86 -10.60 17.08
N ARG A 51 5.09 -9.51 17.08
CA ARG A 51 5.41 -8.27 17.82
C ARG A 51 5.40 -8.44 19.34
N GLN A 52 4.73 -9.46 19.88
CA GLN A 52 4.45 -9.60 21.34
C GLN A 52 5.67 -9.91 22.24
N ARG A 53 6.90 -9.56 21.86
CA ARG A 53 8.13 -9.80 22.64
C ARG A 53 9.20 -8.71 22.50
N ASP A 54 8.81 -7.45 22.30
CA ASP A 54 9.71 -6.29 22.13
C ASP A 54 10.75 -6.41 21.01
N LYS A 55 10.58 -7.38 20.10
CA LYS A 55 11.40 -7.51 18.91
C LYS A 55 10.89 -6.53 17.84
N PRO A 56 11.79 -5.76 17.20
CA PRO A 56 11.42 -4.97 16.04
C PRO A 56 10.88 -5.90 14.95
N LEU A 57 9.67 -5.64 14.47
CA LEU A 57 9.18 -6.25 13.24
C LEU A 57 9.88 -5.59 12.06
N GLY A 58 10.45 -6.42 11.19
CA GLY A 58 11.11 -5.98 9.97
C GLY A 58 10.41 -6.47 8.71
N ILE A 59 10.90 -5.99 7.57
CA ILE A 59 10.44 -6.46 6.26
C ILE A 59 10.70 -7.96 6.06
N ALA A 60 11.80 -8.48 6.61
CA ALA A 60 12.15 -9.90 6.54
C ALA A 60 11.10 -10.81 7.22
N ASP A 61 10.45 -10.35 8.29
CA ASP A 61 9.36 -11.10 8.93
C ASP A 61 8.16 -11.24 8.00
N TRP A 62 7.85 -10.16 7.29
CA TRP A 62 6.78 -10.13 6.30
C TRP A 62 7.13 -11.00 5.08
N GLU A 63 8.36 -10.91 4.56
CA GLU A 63 8.84 -11.76 3.47
C GLU A 63 8.75 -13.26 3.80
N ALA A 64 9.09 -13.64 5.04
CA ALA A 64 8.95 -15.02 5.49
C ALA A 64 7.48 -15.49 5.40
N LEU A 65 6.53 -14.67 5.86
CA LEU A 65 5.11 -14.99 5.75
C LEU A 65 4.65 -15.10 4.29
N LEU A 66 5.12 -14.22 3.41
CA LEU A 66 4.81 -14.28 1.98
C LEU A 66 5.35 -15.56 1.36
N ARG A 67 6.61 -15.88 1.62
CA ARG A 67 7.28 -17.08 1.10
C ARG A 67 6.54 -18.35 1.54
N ASP A 68 6.18 -18.44 2.82
CA ASP A 68 5.51 -19.62 3.39
C ASP A 68 4.10 -19.84 2.82
N ASN A 69 3.40 -18.77 2.41
CA ASN A 69 2.00 -18.87 1.97
C ASN A 69 1.81 -18.78 0.44
N LEU A 70 2.70 -18.08 -0.27
CA LEU A 70 2.55 -17.74 -1.69
C LEU A 70 3.83 -17.98 -2.51
N GLY A 71 4.94 -18.34 -1.86
CA GLY A 71 6.22 -18.62 -2.52
C GLY A 71 7.05 -17.38 -2.87
N GLU A 72 8.18 -17.61 -3.53
CA GLU A 72 9.18 -16.56 -3.84
C GLU A 72 8.65 -15.46 -4.77
N ASP A 73 7.64 -15.74 -5.59
CA ASP A 73 7.07 -14.72 -6.46
C ASP A 73 6.42 -13.57 -5.68
N ALA A 74 5.74 -13.87 -4.56
CA ALA A 74 5.15 -12.85 -3.70
C ALA A 74 6.22 -11.95 -3.06
N VAL A 75 7.39 -12.51 -2.72
CA VAL A 75 8.54 -11.75 -2.20
C VAL A 75 9.09 -10.81 -3.30
N ARG A 76 9.25 -11.31 -4.53
CA ARG A 76 9.67 -10.46 -5.66
C ARG A 76 8.69 -9.32 -5.93
N GLN A 77 7.39 -9.58 -5.85
CA GLN A 77 6.35 -8.55 -6.05
C GLN A 77 6.36 -7.48 -4.94
N LEU A 78 6.63 -7.87 -3.69
CA LEU A 78 6.86 -6.92 -2.60
C LEU A 78 8.03 -5.99 -2.93
N HIS A 79 9.18 -6.54 -3.35
CA HIS A 79 10.36 -5.75 -3.68
C HIS A 79 10.11 -4.81 -4.87
N ALA A 80 9.47 -5.31 -5.93
CA ALA A 80 9.07 -4.47 -7.06
C ALA A 80 8.20 -3.27 -6.62
N MET A 81 7.26 -3.48 -5.70
CA MET A 81 6.41 -2.41 -5.17
C MET A 81 7.21 -1.40 -4.33
N LEU A 82 8.14 -1.89 -3.50
CA LEU A 82 9.05 -1.04 -2.71
C LEU A 82 9.98 -0.21 -3.62
N ASP A 83 10.41 -0.78 -4.75
CA ASP A 83 11.21 -0.12 -5.78
C ASP A 83 10.39 0.84 -6.66
N GLY A 84 9.08 0.93 -6.43
CA GLY A 84 8.20 1.93 -7.04
C GLY A 84 7.30 1.42 -8.16
N ALA A 85 7.32 0.12 -8.47
CA ALA A 85 6.34 -0.47 -9.38
C ALA A 85 4.92 -0.29 -8.82
N ALA A 86 3.96 0.02 -9.69
CA ALA A 86 2.57 0.14 -9.30
C ALA A 86 1.95 -1.26 -9.12
N PRO A 87 1.51 -1.65 -7.90
CA PRO A 87 0.78 -2.89 -7.73
C PRO A 87 -0.57 -2.78 -8.45
N LEU A 88 -0.83 -3.74 -9.32
CA LEU A 88 -2.05 -3.81 -10.12
C LEU A 88 -2.82 -5.09 -9.75
N PRO A 89 -3.89 -4.97 -8.95
CA PRO A 89 -4.69 -6.14 -8.58
C PRO A 89 -5.30 -6.84 -9.80
N ALA A 90 -5.54 -8.15 -9.65
CA ALA A 90 -6.34 -8.90 -10.61
C ALA A 90 -7.73 -8.25 -10.77
N SER A 91 -8.35 -8.43 -11.93
CA SER A 91 -9.65 -7.80 -12.26
C SER A 91 -10.73 -8.13 -11.21
N ASP A 92 -10.70 -9.38 -10.74
CA ASP A 92 -11.62 -9.96 -9.77
C ASP A 92 -11.16 -9.84 -8.31
N ALA A 93 -10.08 -9.09 -8.02
CA ALA A 93 -9.50 -9.01 -6.68
C ALA A 93 -10.43 -8.36 -5.64
N PHE A 94 -11.44 -7.61 -6.08
CA PHE A 94 -12.48 -7.03 -5.22
C PHE A 94 -13.74 -7.91 -5.11
N GLY A 95 -13.70 -9.11 -5.69
CA GLY A 95 -14.80 -10.06 -5.74
C GLY A 95 -15.17 -10.41 -7.19
N PRO A 96 -15.86 -11.55 -7.40
CA PRO A 96 -16.15 -12.08 -8.74
C PRO A 96 -17.09 -11.20 -9.57
N CYS A 97 -17.81 -10.28 -8.94
CA CYS A 97 -18.71 -9.34 -9.61
C CYS A 97 -18.03 -8.03 -10.02
N PHE A 98 -16.76 -7.85 -9.68
CA PHE A 98 -16.00 -6.65 -10.05
C PHE A 98 -15.14 -6.90 -11.29
N GLU A 99 -15.04 -5.87 -12.11
CA GLU A 99 -14.15 -5.85 -13.27
C GLU A 99 -13.31 -4.57 -13.25
N ARG A 100 -12.00 -4.73 -13.44
CA ARG A 100 -11.07 -3.61 -13.58
C ARG A 100 -11.17 -3.02 -14.97
N ILE A 101 -11.64 -1.79 -15.04
CA ILE A 101 -11.62 -0.97 -16.26
C ILE A 101 -10.53 0.09 -16.21
N SER A 102 -10.14 0.60 -17.38
CA SER A 102 -9.31 1.80 -17.49
C SER A 102 -10.11 2.88 -18.19
N GLN A 103 -10.19 4.06 -17.57
CA GLN A 103 -10.86 5.22 -18.15
C GLN A 103 -10.01 6.48 -17.93
N PRO A 104 -10.00 7.41 -18.89
CA PRO A 104 -9.41 8.72 -18.66
C PRO A 104 -10.15 9.45 -17.53
N MET A 105 -9.42 9.86 -16.50
CA MET A 105 -9.95 10.71 -15.43
C MET A 105 -9.32 12.09 -15.50
N ARG A 106 -10.13 13.13 -15.31
CA ARG A 106 -9.60 14.50 -15.21
C ARG A 106 -8.89 14.65 -13.87
N ARG A 107 -7.71 15.27 -13.90
CA ARG A 107 -7.03 15.66 -12.67
C ARG A 107 -7.82 16.80 -12.03
N TYR A 108 -8.09 16.69 -10.73
CA TYR A 108 -8.64 17.80 -9.98
C TYR A 108 -7.60 18.93 -9.88
N GLU A 109 -7.94 20.11 -10.35
CA GLU A 109 -7.12 21.32 -10.24
C GLU A 109 -7.60 22.16 -9.06
N LEU A 110 -6.68 22.56 -8.19
CA LEU A 110 -7.02 23.30 -6.97
C LEU A 110 -7.42 24.76 -7.24
N GLY A 111 -7.05 25.32 -8.40
CA GLY A 111 -7.20 26.75 -8.68
C GLY A 111 -6.18 27.65 -7.98
N PHE A 112 -5.24 27.08 -7.21
CA PHE A 112 -4.12 27.77 -6.56
C PHE A 112 -2.94 26.81 -6.36
N ALA A 113 -1.78 27.34 -5.96
CA ALA A 113 -0.58 26.55 -5.74
C ALA A 113 -0.73 25.62 -4.51
N PRO A 114 -0.47 24.29 -4.62
CA PRO A 114 -0.62 23.35 -3.50
C PRO A 114 0.17 23.71 -2.24
N ALA A 115 1.30 24.43 -2.39
CA ALA A 115 2.17 24.83 -1.29
C ALA A 115 1.44 25.67 -0.22
N VAL A 116 0.45 26.47 -0.63
CA VAL A 116 -0.35 27.33 0.27
C VAL A 116 -1.06 26.53 1.37
N LEU A 117 -1.40 25.25 1.10
CA LEU A 117 -2.04 24.37 2.10
C LEU A 117 -1.10 23.92 3.22
N THR A 118 0.18 24.28 3.15
CA THR A 118 1.23 23.85 4.09
C THR A 118 1.98 25.00 4.72
N GLU A 119 1.64 26.24 4.36
CA GLU A 119 2.22 27.44 4.95
C GLU A 119 1.74 27.61 6.40
N SER A 120 2.65 27.98 7.29
CA SER A 120 2.28 28.40 8.64
C SER A 120 1.91 29.89 8.59
N PRO A 121 0.88 30.33 9.33
CA PRO A 121 0.59 31.76 9.42
C PRO A 121 1.82 32.50 9.98
N PRO A 122 2.09 33.72 9.52
CA PRO A 122 3.18 34.51 10.07
C PRO A 122 2.95 34.73 11.57
N SER A 123 3.99 34.53 12.38
CA SER A 123 3.94 34.82 13.82
C SER A 123 3.59 36.29 14.01
N SER A 124 2.49 36.58 14.69
CA SER A 124 2.16 37.93 15.14
C SER A 124 3.28 38.42 16.07
N ALA A 125 4.16 39.27 15.58
CA ALA A 125 5.10 39.99 16.43
C ALA A 125 4.34 41.14 17.11
N THR A 126 4.22 41.07 18.43
CA THR A 126 3.79 42.17 19.31
C THR A 126 4.88 43.21 19.40
#